data_AF-A0A0G0NAK7-F1
#
_entry.id   AF-A0A0G0NAK7-F1
#
_cell.length_a   1.000
_cell.length_b   1.000
_cell.length_c   1.000
_cell.angle_alpha   90.00
_cell.angle_beta   90.00
_cell.angle_gamma   90.00
#
_symmetry.space_group_name_H-M   'P 1'
#
loop_
_entity.id
_entity.type
_entity.pdbx_description
1 polymer ?
#
loop_
_entity_poly.entity_id
_entity_poly.type
_entity_poly.pdbx_seq_one_letter_code
_entity_poly.pdbx_strand_id
1 'polypeptide(L)'
;MQKESKLIRGFTEDESLRIEDHLSKLIPHLTPERYVIVGGLAIRYHLQNAGIAYPQRPFNDLDIIAEDLSVIHSSISKDFMIYHFHQKDDFFYFSLADGKTRTKTDIFDYENAPEETIMVPFGNQKIKIVSIEDQLAQTVYDIQRISQETRVDPKQFLDANLLVQIANIDKAQAQWKKRRKPEFPKSIEGAIERAESIRETHPEWIQKSPFRKPEPYKCDGCVLSHDFPLTPMDKIYKALGYIE
;
A
#
# COMPACT_ATOMS: atom_id res chain seq x y z
N MET A 1 -19.20 11.80 21.64
CA MET A 1 -18.18 10.75 21.40
C MET A 1 -18.36 10.25 19.98
N GLN A 2 -17.50 10.67 19.05
CA GLN A 2 -17.44 10.02 17.73
C GLN A 2 -17.00 8.57 17.96
N LYS A 3 -17.71 7.61 17.34
CA LYS A 3 -17.31 6.19 17.39
C LYS A 3 -16.01 6.09 16.60
N GLU A 4 -14.92 5.76 17.28
CA GLU A 4 -13.63 5.46 16.68
C GLU A 4 -13.81 4.48 15.50
N SER A 5 -13.35 4.87 14.31
CA SER A 5 -13.48 4.03 13.13
C SER A 5 -12.74 2.72 13.36
N LYS A 6 -13.38 1.60 13.01
CA LYS A 6 -12.73 0.28 13.09
C LYS A 6 -11.50 0.19 12.18
N LEU A 7 -11.43 0.98 11.10
CA LEU A 7 -10.35 0.95 10.12
C LEU A 7 -9.00 1.39 10.70
N ILE A 8 -9.01 2.36 11.62
CA ILE A 8 -7.80 3.00 12.16
C ILE A 8 -7.41 2.47 13.54
N ARG A 9 -8.00 1.35 13.96
CA ARG A 9 -7.64 0.72 15.24
C ARG A 9 -6.20 0.24 15.23
N GLY A 10 -5.54 0.35 16.37
CA GLY A 10 -4.15 -0.08 16.57
C GLY A 10 -3.09 0.92 16.15
N PHE A 11 -3.48 2.12 15.72
CA PHE A 11 -2.60 3.28 15.62
C PHE A 11 -2.62 4.08 16.94
N THR A 12 -1.59 4.91 17.15
CA THR A 12 -1.65 5.92 18.23
C THR A 12 -2.72 6.96 17.92
N GLU A 13 -3.17 7.72 18.93
CA GLU A 13 -4.18 8.76 18.73
C GLU A 13 -3.79 9.77 17.64
N ASP A 14 -2.56 10.26 17.68
CA ASP A 14 -2.03 11.20 16.67
C ASP A 14 -2.05 10.60 15.25
N GLU A 15 -1.66 9.33 15.10
CA GLU A 15 -1.65 8.66 13.79
C GLU A 15 -3.07 8.34 13.32
N SER A 16 -3.99 7.99 14.22
CA SER A 16 -5.40 7.81 13.91
C SER A 16 -6.03 9.11 13.37
N LEU A 17 -5.77 10.25 14.02
CA LEU A 17 -6.22 11.56 13.55
C LEU A 17 -5.62 11.92 12.19
N ARG A 18 -4.33 11.61 11.99
CA ARG A 18 -3.64 11.82 10.72
C ARG A 18 -4.26 10.99 9.59
N ILE A 19 -4.54 9.70 9.83
CA ILE A 19 -5.21 8.81 8.86
C ILE A 19 -6.62 9.33 8.57
N GLU A 20 -7.37 9.73 9.60
CA GLU A 20 -8.73 10.25 9.44
C GLU A 20 -8.76 11.53 8.61
N ASP A 21 -7.86 12.48 8.87
CA ASP A 21 -7.71 13.71 8.08
C ASP A 21 -7.34 13.40 6.62
N HIS A 22 -6.38 12.51 6.42
CA HIS A 22 -5.93 12.11 5.08
C HIS A 22 -7.06 11.44 4.28
N LEU A 23 -7.72 10.42 4.83
CA LEU A 23 -8.81 9.70 4.17
C LEU A 23 -10.04 10.59 3.94
N SER A 24 -10.38 11.47 4.89
CA SER A 24 -11.51 12.39 4.74
C SER A 24 -11.30 13.40 3.61
N LYS A 25 -10.05 13.77 3.31
CA LYS A 25 -9.68 14.56 2.13
C LYS A 25 -9.64 13.73 0.86
N LEU A 26 -9.07 12.53 0.90
CA LEU A 26 -8.83 11.71 -0.29
C LEU A 26 -10.14 11.15 -0.90
N ILE A 27 -11.01 10.58 -0.05
CA ILE A 27 -12.17 9.81 -0.51
C ILE A 27 -13.14 10.62 -1.40
N PRO A 28 -13.44 11.91 -1.14
CA PRO A 28 -14.25 12.74 -2.03
C PRO A 28 -13.75 12.84 -3.48
N HIS A 29 -12.47 12.53 -3.74
CA HIS A 29 -11.88 12.55 -5.08
C HIS A 29 -11.82 11.17 -5.75
N LEU A 30 -12.31 10.13 -5.08
CA LEU A 30 -12.30 8.76 -5.60
C LEU A 30 -13.73 8.30 -5.86
N THR A 31 -13.93 7.60 -6.97
CA THR A 31 -15.22 6.98 -7.25
C THR A 31 -15.46 5.84 -6.26
N PRO A 32 -16.54 5.88 -5.44
CA PRO A 32 -16.82 4.85 -4.45
C PRO A 32 -16.86 3.45 -5.07
N GLU A 33 -16.47 2.45 -4.29
CA GLU A 33 -16.52 1.02 -4.66
C GLU A 33 -15.59 0.58 -5.80
N ARG A 34 -14.98 1.50 -6.56
CA ARG A 34 -14.08 1.19 -7.68
C ARG A 34 -12.58 1.21 -7.31
N TYR A 35 -12.31 1.25 -6.01
CA TYR A 35 -10.96 1.14 -5.46
C TYR A 35 -10.97 0.25 -4.22
N VAL A 36 -9.78 -0.25 -3.88
CA VAL A 36 -9.52 -1.11 -2.72
C VAL A 36 -8.31 -0.58 -1.98
N ILE A 37 -8.43 -0.36 -0.67
CA ILE A 37 -7.27 -0.11 0.18
C ILE A 37 -6.52 -1.42 0.42
N VAL A 38 -5.21 -1.39 0.21
CA VAL A 38 -4.29 -2.52 0.41
C VAL A 38 -3.11 -2.11 1.30
N GLY A 39 -2.16 -3.02 1.49
CA GLY A 39 -0.89 -2.71 2.15
C GLY A 39 -1.03 -2.45 3.64
N GLY A 40 -0.23 -1.53 4.17
CA GLY A 40 -0.02 -1.38 5.62
C GLY A 40 -1.30 -1.09 6.43
N LEU A 41 -2.22 -0.30 5.88
CA LEU A 41 -3.49 0.01 6.56
C LEU A 41 -4.41 -1.22 6.62
N ALA A 42 -4.55 -1.95 5.52
CA ALA A 42 -5.34 -3.18 5.48
C ALA A 42 -4.76 -4.28 6.38
N ILE A 43 -3.43 -4.46 6.35
CA ILE A 43 -2.72 -5.42 7.22
C ILE A 43 -3.02 -5.12 8.69
N ARG A 44 -2.87 -3.84 9.11
CA ARG A 44 -3.10 -3.48 10.51
C ARG A 44 -4.56 -3.68 10.91
N TYR A 45 -5.51 -3.32 10.04
CA TYR A 45 -6.93 -3.58 10.30
C TYR A 45 -7.20 -5.05 10.62
N HIS A 46 -6.71 -5.97 9.78
CA HIS A 46 -6.93 -7.40 9.95
C HIS A 46 -6.30 -7.94 11.23
N LEU A 47 -5.05 -7.58 11.50
CA LEU A 47 -4.33 -8.00 12.70
C LEU A 47 -5.03 -7.52 13.98
N GLN A 48 -5.45 -6.26 14.01
CA GLN A 48 -6.16 -5.71 15.17
C GLN A 48 -7.53 -6.34 15.38
N ASN A 49 -8.26 -6.63 14.31
CA ASN A 49 -9.54 -7.32 14.41
C ASN A 49 -9.39 -8.78 14.90
N ALA A 50 -8.22 -9.39 14.69
CA ALA A 50 -7.87 -10.70 15.22
C ALA A 50 -7.17 -10.66 16.60
N GLY A 51 -6.97 -9.47 17.19
CA GLY A 51 -6.29 -9.31 18.48
C GLY A 51 -4.78 -9.53 18.43
N ILE A 52 -4.17 -9.50 17.25
CA ILE A 52 -2.72 -9.61 17.08
C ILE A 52 -2.08 -8.22 17.15
N ALA A 53 -1.11 -8.08 18.06
CA ALA A 53 -0.35 -6.86 18.20
C ALA A 53 0.51 -6.61 16.94
N TYR A 54 0.49 -5.37 16.45
CA TYR A 54 1.34 -4.93 15.36
C TYR A 54 2.27 -3.82 15.87
N PRO A 55 3.55 -3.76 15.45
CA PRO A 55 4.45 -2.71 15.91
C PRO A 55 3.92 -1.31 15.63
N GLN A 56 4.06 -0.42 16.61
CA GLN A 56 3.74 0.98 16.42
C GLN A 56 4.71 1.59 15.39
N ARG A 57 4.14 2.19 14.36
CA ARG A 57 4.85 2.77 13.20
C ARG A 57 4.05 3.95 12.67
N PRO A 58 4.72 5.02 12.19
CA PRO A 58 4.03 6.14 11.57
C PRO A 58 3.29 5.72 10.29
N PHE A 59 2.16 6.35 10.03
CA PHE A 59 1.38 6.24 8.80
C PHE A 59 1.96 7.16 7.73
N ASN A 60 2.98 6.67 7.03
CA ASN A 60 3.70 7.46 6.01
C ASN A 60 3.11 7.29 4.62
N ASP A 61 2.44 6.18 4.36
CA ASP A 61 1.94 5.79 3.06
C ASP A 61 0.57 5.10 3.14
N LEU A 62 -0.19 5.26 2.06
CA LEU A 62 -1.45 4.58 1.78
C LEU A 62 -1.37 3.94 0.40
N ASP A 63 -1.64 2.64 0.32
CA ASP A 63 -1.66 1.91 -0.94
C ASP A 63 -3.12 1.63 -1.36
N ILE A 64 -3.43 1.91 -2.61
CA ILE A 64 -4.74 1.69 -3.21
C ILE A 64 -4.56 0.96 -4.54
N ILE A 65 -5.46 0.03 -4.82
CA ILE A 65 -5.64 -0.57 -6.13
C ILE A 65 -6.95 -0.01 -6.71
N ALA A 66 -6.95 0.51 -7.94
CA ALA A 66 -8.10 1.15 -8.58
C ALA A 66 -8.36 0.58 -9.98
N GLU A 67 -9.65 0.39 -10.33
CA GLU A 67 -10.07 -0.35 -11.54
C GLU A 67 -9.45 0.22 -12.82
N ASP A 68 -9.44 1.54 -12.91
CA ASP A 68 -8.86 2.30 -14.00
C ASP A 68 -8.64 3.76 -13.54
N LEU A 69 -8.07 4.58 -14.41
CA LEU A 69 -7.78 5.98 -14.13
C LEU A 69 -9.05 6.83 -13.85
N SER A 70 -10.21 6.45 -14.38
CA SER A 70 -11.47 7.20 -14.20
C SER A 70 -11.98 7.16 -12.75
N VAL A 71 -11.41 6.29 -11.91
CA VAL A 71 -11.66 6.26 -10.48
C VAL A 71 -11.19 7.55 -9.81
N ILE A 72 -10.13 8.18 -10.31
CA ILE A 72 -9.50 9.37 -9.74
C ILE A 72 -10.08 10.62 -10.41
N HIS A 73 -10.74 11.47 -9.63
CA HIS A 73 -11.30 12.73 -10.14
C HIS A 73 -10.21 13.79 -10.24
N SER A 74 -10.22 14.60 -11.30
CA SER A 74 -9.24 15.69 -11.49
C SER A 74 -9.27 16.75 -10.38
N SER A 75 -10.36 16.80 -9.60
CA SER A 75 -10.47 17.62 -8.40
C SER A 75 -9.42 17.30 -7.33
N ILE A 76 -8.78 16.12 -7.39
CA ILE A 76 -7.74 15.69 -6.44
C ILE A 76 -6.55 16.64 -6.38
N SER A 77 -6.25 17.33 -7.49
CA SER A 77 -5.18 18.32 -7.59
C SER A 77 -5.39 19.58 -6.74
N LYS A 78 -6.60 19.79 -6.20
CA LYS A 78 -6.92 20.90 -5.30
C LYS A 78 -6.41 20.65 -3.88
N ASP A 79 -6.39 19.39 -3.46
CA ASP A 79 -6.11 18.98 -2.08
C ASP A 79 -4.79 18.21 -1.96
N PHE A 80 -4.29 17.66 -3.06
CA PHE A 80 -3.06 16.86 -3.10
C PHE A 80 -2.09 17.36 -4.16
N MET A 81 -0.80 17.22 -3.86
CA MET A 81 0.26 17.40 -4.84
C MET A 81 0.45 16.11 -5.63
N ILE A 82 0.37 16.18 -6.96
CA ILE A 82 0.60 15.02 -7.83
C ILE A 82 2.10 14.74 -7.88
N TYR A 83 2.52 13.63 -7.27
CA TYR A 83 3.92 13.20 -7.18
C TYR A 83 4.33 12.45 -8.45
N HIS A 84 3.58 11.39 -8.80
CA HIS A 84 3.82 10.62 -10.02
C HIS A 84 2.52 10.43 -10.78
N PHE A 85 2.61 10.52 -12.11
CA PHE A 85 1.54 10.08 -12.99
C PHE A 85 2.13 9.33 -14.17
N HIS A 86 2.05 8.01 -14.15
CA HIS A 86 2.48 7.13 -15.21
C HIS A 86 1.23 6.59 -15.91
N GLN A 87 1.22 6.66 -17.24
CA GLN A 87 0.18 6.06 -18.05
C GLN A 87 0.84 5.44 -19.28
N LYS A 88 0.71 4.12 -19.43
CA LYS A 88 1.24 3.39 -20.58
C LYS A 88 0.31 2.24 -20.91
N ASP A 89 -0.26 2.26 -22.12
CA ASP A 89 -1.21 1.26 -22.59
C ASP A 89 -2.36 1.09 -21.57
N ASP A 90 -2.59 -0.13 -21.08
CA ASP A 90 -3.61 -0.45 -20.06
C ASP A 90 -3.10 -0.28 -18.61
N PHE A 91 -1.83 0.12 -18.43
CA PHE A 91 -1.21 0.31 -17.12
C PHE A 91 -1.23 1.78 -16.67
N PHE A 92 -1.53 2.00 -15.40
CA PHE A 92 -1.31 3.30 -14.77
C PHE A 92 -0.74 3.18 -13.35
N TYR A 93 0.02 4.20 -12.97
CA TYR A 93 0.46 4.41 -11.59
C TYR A 93 0.30 5.88 -11.25
N PHE A 94 -0.33 6.15 -10.11
CA PHE A 94 -0.64 7.50 -9.67
C PHE A 94 -0.19 7.66 -8.23
N SER A 95 0.69 8.62 -7.96
CA SER A 95 1.18 8.90 -6.61
C SER A 95 0.88 10.32 -6.22
N LEU A 96 0.48 10.49 -4.96
CA LEU A 96 0.05 11.75 -4.37
C LEU A 96 0.84 12.02 -3.11
N ALA A 97 1.02 13.30 -2.79
CA ALA A 97 1.51 13.75 -1.49
C ALA A 97 0.50 14.70 -0.85
N ASP A 98 0.15 14.42 0.40
CA ASP A 98 -0.59 15.32 1.27
C ASP A 98 0.38 16.13 2.11
N GLY A 99 0.51 17.43 1.82
CA GLY A 99 1.43 18.30 2.55
C GLY A 99 1.05 18.55 4.01
N LYS A 100 -0.23 18.38 4.36
CA LYS A 100 -0.72 18.59 5.75
C LYS A 100 -0.41 17.38 6.61
N THR A 101 -0.76 16.18 6.13
CA THR A 101 -0.52 14.94 6.88
C THR A 101 0.86 14.36 6.60
N ARG A 102 1.61 14.88 5.63
CA ARG A 102 2.90 14.32 5.18
C ARG A 102 2.79 12.85 4.77
N THR A 103 1.63 12.46 4.24
CA THR A 103 1.33 11.09 3.81
C THR A 103 1.39 11.00 2.30
N LYS A 104 2.01 9.94 1.79
CA LYS A 104 2.03 9.60 0.38
C LYS A 104 0.89 8.62 0.07
N THR A 105 0.19 8.78 -1.03
CA THR A 105 -0.77 7.77 -1.51
C THR A 105 -0.26 7.21 -2.83
N ASP A 106 -0.09 5.90 -2.91
CA ASP A 106 0.21 5.20 -4.15
C ASP A 106 -1.07 4.49 -4.63
N ILE A 107 -1.46 4.77 -5.87
CA ILE A 107 -2.61 4.16 -6.54
C ILE A 107 -2.08 3.36 -7.74
N PHE A 108 -2.29 2.07 -7.67
CA PHE A 108 -1.91 1.09 -8.69
C PHE A 108 -3.14 0.69 -9.49
N ASP A 109 -2.90 0.24 -10.73
CA ASP A 109 -3.93 -0.37 -11.55
C ASP A 109 -4.35 -1.77 -11.03
N TYR A 110 -5.35 -2.35 -11.69
CA TYR A 110 -5.92 -3.65 -11.36
C TYR A 110 -5.11 -4.86 -11.88
N GLU A 111 -3.87 -4.69 -12.35
CA GLU A 111 -3.05 -5.83 -12.82
C GLU A 111 -2.96 -6.94 -11.76
N ASN A 112 -2.91 -6.54 -10.48
CA ASN A 112 -2.90 -7.44 -9.32
C ASN A 112 -4.14 -7.27 -8.42
N ALA A 113 -5.30 -7.06 -9.05
CA ALA A 113 -6.57 -6.85 -8.34
C ALA A 113 -6.85 -7.93 -7.28
N PRO A 114 -7.35 -7.54 -6.10
CA PRO A 114 -7.78 -8.51 -5.10
C PRO A 114 -9.05 -9.23 -5.52
N GLU A 115 -9.10 -10.55 -5.30
CA GLU A 115 -10.28 -11.35 -5.60
C GLU A 115 -11.35 -11.20 -4.53
N GLU A 116 -10.94 -11.27 -3.26
CA GLU A 116 -11.81 -11.08 -2.13
C GLU A 116 -11.54 -9.72 -1.48
N THR A 117 -12.62 -9.01 -1.18
CA THR A 117 -12.59 -7.72 -0.48
C THR A 117 -13.65 -7.69 0.60
N ILE A 118 -13.47 -6.83 1.60
CA ILE A 118 -14.43 -6.61 2.66
C ILE A 118 -14.77 -5.13 2.80
N MET A 119 -16.01 -4.84 3.20
CA MET A 119 -16.47 -3.47 3.42
C MET A 119 -16.34 -3.10 4.90
N VAL A 120 -15.54 -2.09 5.20
CA VAL A 120 -15.26 -1.63 6.56
C VAL A 120 -15.89 -0.25 6.80
N PRO A 121 -16.57 -0.02 7.94
CA PRO A 121 -17.10 1.30 8.27
C PRO A 121 -15.99 2.34 8.51
N PHE A 122 -16.12 3.50 7.87
CA PHE A 122 -15.29 4.68 8.09
C PHE A 122 -16.17 5.93 8.06
N GLY A 123 -16.29 6.62 9.18
CA GLY A 123 -17.28 7.70 9.34
C GLY A 123 -18.70 7.22 8.98
N ASN A 124 -19.35 7.93 8.06
CA ASN A 124 -20.70 7.62 7.58
C ASN A 124 -20.72 6.76 6.31
N GLN A 125 -19.56 6.28 5.86
CA GLN A 125 -19.42 5.49 4.63
C GLN A 125 -18.78 4.13 4.92
N LYS A 126 -18.77 3.28 3.89
CA LYS A 126 -18.03 2.01 3.91
C LYS A 126 -16.91 2.09 2.89
N ILE A 127 -15.73 1.65 3.28
CA ILE A 127 -14.55 1.57 2.41
C ILE A 127 -14.26 0.11 2.13
N LYS A 128 -13.88 -0.17 0.88
CA LYS A 128 -13.45 -1.49 0.44
C LYS A 128 -11.97 -1.67 0.78
N ILE A 129 -11.65 -2.74 1.50
CA ILE A 129 -10.27 -3.15 1.76
C ILE A 129 -10.08 -4.60 1.30
N VAL A 130 -8.85 -4.97 0.97
CA VAL A 130 -8.51 -6.34 0.54
C VAL A 130 -8.77 -7.36 1.64
N SER A 131 -9.15 -8.59 1.27
CA SER A 131 -9.23 -9.73 2.21
C SER A 131 -7.86 -10.01 2.84
N ILE A 132 -7.86 -10.74 3.95
CA ILE A 132 -6.59 -11.11 4.58
C ILE A 132 -5.81 -12.11 3.73
N GLU A 133 -6.49 -13.02 3.06
CA GLU A 133 -5.88 -14.06 2.23
C GLU A 133 -5.24 -13.51 0.96
N ASP A 134 -5.91 -12.57 0.27
CA ASP A 134 -5.33 -11.84 -0.86
C ASP A 134 -4.13 -11.00 -0.41
N GLN A 135 -4.25 -10.32 0.74
CA GLN A 135 -3.16 -9.51 1.29
C GLN A 135 -1.95 -10.38 1.67
N LEU A 136 -2.16 -11.56 2.26
CA LEU A 136 -1.09 -12.50 2.56
C LEU A 136 -0.41 -12.98 1.27
N ALA A 137 -1.19 -13.43 0.28
CA ALA A 137 -0.64 -13.87 -1.00
C ALA A 137 0.19 -12.77 -1.70
N GLN A 138 -0.27 -11.53 -1.66
CA GLN A 138 0.49 -10.39 -2.20
C GLN A 138 1.76 -10.12 -1.38
N THR A 139 1.67 -10.11 -0.05
CA THR A 139 2.83 -9.87 0.82
C THR A 139 3.91 -10.96 0.62
N VAL A 140 3.49 -12.21 0.42
CA VAL A 140 4.39 -13.33 0.10
C VAL A 140 5.02 -13.17 -1.28
N TYR A 141 4.25 -12.71 -2.27
CA TYR A 141 4.79 -12.36 -3.58
C TYR A 141 5.86 -11.27 -3.48
N ASP A 142 5.62 -10.22 -2.68
CA ASP A 142 6.54 -9.11 -2.53
C ASP A 142 7.87 -9.53 -1.89
N ILE A 143 7.84 -10.37 -0.84
CA ILE A 143 9.08 -10.89 -0.24
C ILE A 143 9.82 -11.86 -1.16
N GLN A 144 9.16 -12.55 -2.11
CA GLN A 144 9.85 -13.39 -3.09
C GLN A 144 10.78 -12.59 -4.02
N ARG A 145 10.55 -11.28 -4.16
CA ARG A 145 11.40 -10.40 -4.98
C ARG A 145 12.84 -10.33 -4.47
N ILE A 146 13.08 -10.71 -3.22
CA ILE A 146 14.44 -10.86 -2.69
C ILE A 146 15.29 -11.83 -3.53
N SER A 147 14.65 -12.83 -4.14
CA SER A 147 15.33 -13.79 -5.03
C SER A 147 15.76 -13.22 -6.39
N GLN A 148 15.41 -11.97 -6.66
CA GLN A 148 15.75 -11.24 -7.89
C GLN A 148 16.84 -10.18 -7.64
N GLU A 149 17.59 -10.31 -6.55
CA GLU A 149 18.60 -9.32 -6.10
C GLU A 149 18.01 -7.92 -5.89
N THR A 150 16.69 -7.83 -5.67
CA THR A 150 16.02 -6.57 -5.39
C THR A 150 15.94 -6.33 -3.89
N ARG A 151 16.06 -5.05 -3.51
CA ARG A 151 15.97 -4.64 -2.10
C ARG A 151 14.55 -4.85 -1.58
N VAL A 152 14.43 -5.53 -0.46
CA VAL A 152 13.16 -5.82 0.20
C VAL A 152 13.16 -5.18 1.59
N ASP A 153 12.04 -4.55 1.96
CA ASP A 153 11.91 -3.96 3.29
C ASP A 153 11.72 -5.08 4.33
N PRO A 154 12.53 -5.13 5.40
CA PRO A 154 12.37 -6.13 6.46
C PRO A 154 10.95 -6.16 7.06
N LYS A 155 10.20 -5.05 6.97
CA LYS A 155 8.80 -5.02 7.42
C LYS A 155 7.92 -6.05 6.71
N GLN A 156 8.17 -6.33 5.42
CA GLN A 156 7.32 -7.21 4.64
C GLN A 156 7.41 -8.66 5.12
N PHE A 157 8.58 -9.10 5.59
CA PHE A 157 8.77 -10.40 6.23
C PHE A 157 7.96 -10.51 7.53
N LEU A 158 8.04 -9.47 8.37
CA LEU A 158 7.22 -9.41 9.58
C LEU A 158 5.73 -9.43 9.24
N ASP A 159 5.30 -8.67 8.24
CA ASP A 159 3.92 -8.62 7.80
C ASP A 159 3.43 -9.99 7.35
N ALA A 160 4.21 -10.72 6.53
CA ALA A 160 3.89 -12.08 6.12
C ALA A 160 3.77 -13.03 7.33
N ASN A 161 4.74 -12.98 8.24
CA ASN A 161 4.77 -13.81 9.45
C ASN A 161 3.63 -13.52 10.42
N LEU A 162 3.07 -12.30 10.41
CA LEU A 162 1.89 -11.95 11.21
C LEU A 162 0.59 -12.35 10.51
N LEU A 163 0.48 -12.10 9.20
CA LEU A 163 -0.71 -12.45 8.42
C LEU A 163 -0.96 -13.96 8.38
N VAL A 164 0.11 -14.77 8.26
CA VAL A 164 -0.02 -16.24 8.23
C VAL A 164 -0.63 -16.82 9.52
N GLN A 165 -0.54 -16.10 10.64
CA GLN A 165 -1.10 -16.55 11.93
C GLN A 165 -2.63 -16.46 11.98
N ILE A 166 -3.24 -15.63 11.13
CA ILE A 166 -4.67 -15.31 11.19
C ILE A 166 -5.42 -15.51 9.87
N ALA A 167 -4.71 -15.70 8.77
CA ALA A 167 -5.31 -16.01 7.48
C ALA A 167 -5.80 -17.47 7.43
N ASN A 168 -6.86 -17.73 6.65
CA ASN A 168 -7.16 -19.10 6.25
C ASN A 168 -6.15 -19.55 5.19
N ILE A 169 -5.27 -20.48 5.56
CA ILE A 169 -4.17 -20.94 4.71
C ILE A 169 -4.64 -21.58 3.42
N ASP A 170 -5.69 -22.40 3.44
CA ASP A 170 -6.21 -23.04 2.23
C ASP A 170 -6.70 -22.00 1.19
N LYS A 171 -7.38 -20.97 1.69
CA LYS A 171 -7.82 -19.85 0.86
C LYS A 171 -6.64 -19.00 0.37
N ALA A 172 -5.70 -18.66 1.24
CA ALA A 172 -4.50 -17.91 0.86
C ALA A 172 -3.65 -18.68 -0.17
N GLN A 173 -3.57 -20.01 -0.05
CA GLN A 173 -2.91 -20.89 -1.00
C GLN A 173 -3.61 -20.89 -2.37
N ALA A 174 -4.94 -20.81 -2.40
CA ALA A 174 -5.68 -20.64 -3.65
C ALA A 174 -5.35 -19.31 -4.33
N GLN A 175 -5.24 -18.22 -3.56
CA GLN A 175 -4.83 -16.90 -4.08
C GLN A 175 -3.37 -16.91 -4.56
N TRP A 176 -2.47 -17.49 -3.77
CA TRP A 176 -1.06 -17.66 -4.13
C TRP A 176 -0.88 -18.40 -5.44
N LYS A 177 -1.62 -19.50 -5.66
CA LYS A 177 -1.53 -20.30 -6.89
C LYS A 177 -1.81 -19.47 -8.15
N LYS A 178 -2.69 -18.48 -8.07
CA LYS A 178 -3.09 -17.63 -9.19
C LYS A 178 -2.08 -16.52 -9.48
N ARG A 179 -1.47 -15.97 -8.44
CA ARG A 179 -0.56 -14.80 -8.51
C ARG A 179 0.91 -15.18 -8.69
N ARG A 180 1.34 -16.33 -8.17
CA ARG A 180 2.75 -16.71 -8.14
C ARG A 180 3.33 -16.83 -9.55
N LYS A 181 4.59 -16.47 -9.69
CA LYS A 181 5.35 -16.79 -10.91
C LYS A 181 5.69 -18.28 -10.95
N PRO A 182 5.91 -18.88 -12.14
CA PRO A 182 6.27 -20.29 -12.27
C PRO A 182 7.52 -20.70 -11.47
N GLU A 183 8.50 -19.81 -11.34
CA GLU A 183 9.75 -20.02 -10.61
C GLU A 183 9.61 -19.94 -9.09
N PHE A 184 8.52 -19.39 -8.57
CA PHE A 184 8.27 -19.32 -7.14
C PHE A 184 7.72 -20.64 -6.59
N PRO A 185 7.97 -20.96 -5.30
CA PRO A 185 7.48 -22.19 -4.68
C PRO A 185 5.96 -22.38 -4.83
N LYS A 186 5.54 -23.65 -4.94
CA LYS A 186 4.12 -23.99 -5.16
C LYS A 186 3.24 -23.69 -3.95
N SER A 187 3.77 -23.87 -2.74
CA SER A 187 3.08 -23.55 -1.49
C SER A 187 3.43 -22.15 -0.98
N ILE A 188 2.51 -21.55 -0.23
CA ILE A 188 2.71 -20.25 0.40
C ILE A 188 3.75 -20.33 1.53
N GLU A 189 3.75 -21.42 2.31
CA GLU A 189 4.74 -21.68 3.35
C GLU A 189 6.13 -21.85 2.74
N GLY A 190 6.23 -22.67 1.68
CA GLY A 190 7.51 -22.90 1.01
C GLY A 190 8.07 -21.62 0.35
N ALA A 191 7.18 -20.70 -0.05
CA ALA A 191 7.59 -19.37 -0.50
C ALA A 191 8.16 -18.56 0.66
N ILE A 192 7.46 -18.47 1.79
CA ILE A 192 7.95 -17.76 2.99
C ILE A 192 9.30 -18.34 3.44
N GLU A 193 9.42 -19.66 3.60
CA GLU A 193 10.66 -20.35 3.99
C GLU A 193 11.82 -20.04 3.03
N ARG A 194 11.57 -20.07 1.71
CA ARG A 194 12.58 -19.72 0.71
C ARG A 194 13.04 -18.27 0.86
N ALA A 195 12.11 -17.32 1.02
CA ALA A 195 12.47 -15.92 1.17
C ALA A 195 13.24 -15.65 2.47
N GLU A 196 12.87 -16.31 3.56
CA GLU A 196 13.57 -16.24 4.84
C GLU A 196 15.00 -16.79 4.72
N SER A 197 15.18 -17.94 4.06
CA SER A 197 16.52 -18.50 3.80
C SER A 197 17.40 -17.57 2.95
N ILE A 198 16.83 -16.91 1.93
CA ILE A 198 17.55 -15.92 1.14
C ILE A 198 17.90 -14.70 2.00
N ARG A 199 16.97 -14.21 2.83
CA ARG A 199 17.21 -13.10 3.75
C ARG A 199 18.37 -13.37 4.70
N GLU A 200 18.49 -14.60 5.20
CA GLU A 200 19.57 -15.01 6.10
C GLU A 200 20.94 -15.11 5.38
N THR A 201 20.94 -15.57 4.14
CA THR A 201 22.16 -15.76 3.34
C THR A 201 22.63 -14.49 2.60
N HIS A 202 21.71 -13.56 2.36
CA HIS A 202 21.93 -12.28 1.67
C HIS A 202 21.36 -11.08 2.45
N PRO A 203 21.87 -10.82 3.67
CA PRO A 203 21.36 -9.72 4.51
C PRO A 203 21.53 -8.34 3.86
N GLU A 204 22.46 -8.17 2.91
CA GLU A 204 22.68 -6.94 2.15
C GLU A 204 21.52 -6.56 1.21
N TRP A 205 20.63 -7.51 0.89
CA TRP A 205 19.41 -7.25 0.11
C TRP A 205 18.25 -6.74 0.98
N ILE A 206 18.42 -6.72 2.30
CA ILE A 206 17.46 -6.16 3.23
C ILE A 206 17.80 -4.69 3.48
N GLN A 207 16.90 -3.81 3.08
CA GLN A 207 17.05 -2.39 3.35
C GLN A 207 15.72 -1.81 3.83
N LYS A 208 15.79 -1.06 4.94
CA LYS A 208 14.63 -0.37 5.51
C LYS A 208 14.17 0.76 4.60
N SER A 209 12.87 0.80 4.30
CA SER A 209 12.22 1.92 3.60
C SER A 209 12.34 3.23 4.42
N PRO A 210 12.39 4.42 3.77
CA PRO A 210 12.17 4.68 2.35
C PRO A 210 13.33 4.34 1.42
N PHE A 211 13.04 3.61 0.33
CA PHE A 211 13.90 3.49 -0.85
C PHE A 211 13.84 4.78 -1.68
N ARG A 212 14.15 5.92 -1.08
CA ARG A 212 14.08 7.22 -1.77
C ARG A 212 15.41 7.59 -2.39
N LYS A 213 15.36 8.39 -3.45
CA LYS A 213 16.54 9.13 -3.92
C LYS A 213 16.88 10.22 -2.89
N PRO A 214 18.17 10.50 -2.64
CA PRO A 214 18.59 11.49 -1.66
C PRO A 214 18.20 12.92 -2.06
N GLU A 215 18.01 13.15 -3.36
CA GLU A 215 17.71 14.47 -3.93
C GLU A 215 16.49 14.41 -4.85
N PRO A 216 15.78 15.54 -5.03
CA PRO A 216 14.73 15.66 -6.04
C PRO A 216 15.23 15.23 -7.41
N TYR A 217 14.41 14.44 -8.11
CA TYR A 217 14.75 13.87 -9.41
C TYR A 217 13.62 14.05 -10.41
N LYS A 218 13.94 13.95 -11.69
CA LYS A 218 12.95 13.81 -12.77
C LYS A 218 12.65 12.34 -12.99
N CYS A 219 11.37 11.96 -12.96
CA CYS A 219 10.96 10.60 -13.27
C CYS A 219 10.69 10.45 -14.77
N ASP A 220 11.35 9.48 -15.40
CA ASP A 220 11.23 9.25 -16.85
C ASP A 220 9.89 8.60 -17.26
N GLY A 221 9.20 7.96 -16.31
CA GLY A 221 7.87 7.36 -16.54
C GLY A 221 6.71 8.34 -16.40
N CYS A 222 6.95 9.54 -15.90
CA CYS A 222 5.90 10.53 -15.68
C CYS A 222 5.48 11.22 -16.98
N VAL A 223 4.16 11.27 -17.22
CA VAL A 223 3.57 11.96 -18.36
C VAL A 223 2.92 13.28 -17.93
N LEU A 224 2.98 14.28 -18.80
CA LEU A 224 2.30 15.55 -18.57
C LEU A 224 0.80 15.37 -18.82
N SER A 225 -0.01 15.86 -17.89
CA SER A 225 -1.47 15.87 -18.00
C SER A 225 -2.02 17.22 -17.56
N HIS A 226 -3.03 17.69 -18.29
CA HIS A 226 -3.79 18.88 -17.89
C HIS A 226 -4.61 18.61 -16.62
N ASP A 227 -5.22 17.42 -16.54
CA ASP A 227 -6.11 17.05 -15.43
C ASP A 227 -5.33 16.65 -14.18
N PHE A 228 -4.07 16.23 -14.35
CA PHE A 228 -3.18 15.79 -13.29
C PHE A 228 -1.81 16.49 -13.42
N PRO A 229 -1.73 17.80 -13.13
CA PRO A 229 -0.49 18.54 -13.26
C PRO A 229 0.52 18.07 -12.23
N LEU A 230 1.68 17.59 -12.70
CA LEU A 230 2.78 17.14 -11.84
C LEU A 230 3.30 18.30 -10.99
N THR A 231 3.46 18.04 -9.69
CA THR A 231 4.08 18.99 -8.77
C THR A 231 5.61 18.89 -8.88
N PRO A 232 6.35 20.02 -8.88
CA PRO A 232 7.80 20.00 -8.81
C PRO A 232 8.32 19.13 -7.65
N MET A 233 9.33 18.31 -7.94
CA MET A 233 9.80 17.26 -7.03
C MET A 233 10.37 17.81 -5.72
N ASP A 234 11.01 18.98 -5.76
CA ASP A 234 11.49 19.72 -4.60
C ASP A 234 10.35 20.08 -3.64
N LYS A 235 9.20 20.51 -4.17
CA LYS A 235 8.00 20.80 -3.37
C LYS A 235 7.43 19.55 -2.73
N ILE A 236 7.39 18.43 -3.46
CA ILE A 236 6.97 17.13 -2.91
C ILE A 236 7.88 16.73 -1.74
N TYR A 237 9.21 16.79 -1.95
CA TYR A 237 10.19 16.38 -0.94
C TYR A 237 10.09 17.25 0.31
N LYS A 238 9.94 18.56 0.14
CA LYS A 238 9.74 19.49 1.26
C LYS A 238 8.45 19.20 2.02
N ALA A 239 7.35 18.97 1.30
CA ALA A 239 6.06 18.68 1.91
C ALA A 239 6.03 17.36 2.69
N LEU A 240 6.74 16.33 2.20
CA LEU A 240 6.90 15.06 2.89
C LEU A 240 7.98 15.10 4.00
N GLY A 241 8.66 16.25 4.18
CA GLY A 241 9.71 16.43 5.20
C GLY A 241 10.99 15.67 4.89
N TYR A 242 11.29 15.42 3.61
CA TYR A 242 12.52 14.75 3.17
C TYR A 242 13.70 15.71 3.07
N ILE A 243 13.41 16.99 2.84
CA ILE A 243 14.36 18.11 2.79
C ILE A 243 13.72 19.33 3.49
N GLU A 244 14.53 20.34 3.80
CA GLU A 244 14.11 21.59 4.49
C GLU A 244 13.37 22.59 3.61
#